data_AF-W4VGJ5-F1
#
_entry.id   AF-W4VGJ5-F1
#
_cell.length_a   1.000
_cell.length_b   1.000
_cell.length_c   1.000
_cell.angle_alpha   90.00
_cell.angle_beta   90.00
_cell.angle_gamma   90.00
#
_symmetry.space_group_name_H-M   'P 1'
#
loop_
_entity.id
_entity.type
_entity.pdbx_description
1 polymer ?
#
loop_
_entity_poly.entity_id
_entity_poly.type
_entity_poly.pdbx_seq_one_letter_code
_entity_poly.pdbx_strand_id
1 'polypeptide(L)' 'MLKVNITKTLKHFQLNANFNAPKGITGIIGPSGSGKSVTLQCLAGLQTPRQW' A
#
# COMPACT_ATOMS: atom_id res chain seq x y z
N MET A 1 16.25 2.07 2.33
CA MET A 1 15.30 1.04 2.77
C MET A 1 14.00 1.76 3.07
N LEU A 2 12.95 1.47 2.32
CA LEU A 2 11.63 2.08 2.48
C LEU A 2 10.84 1.25 3.48
N LYS A 3 10.31 1.88 4.53
CA LYS A 3 9.40 1.26 5.49
C LYS A 3 7.98 1.63 5.12
N VAL A 4 7.15 0.63 4.88
CA VAL A 4 5.76 0.81 4.49
C VAL A 4 4.87 0.37 5.64
N ASN A 5 4.04 1.28 6.13
CA ASN A 5 2.99 1.01 7.10
C ASN A 5 1.74 1.78 6.69
N ILE A 6 0.80 1.08 6.07
CA ILE A 6 -0.43 1.64 5.53
C ILE A 6 -1.59 0.88 6.18
N THR A 7 -2.51 1.63 6.79
CA THR A 7 -3.78 1.10 7.29
C THR A 7 -4.88 2.03 6.81
N LYS A 8 -5.74 1.52 5.93
CA LYS A 8 -6.76 2.32 5.28
C LYS A 8 -8.04 1.54 5.07
N THR A 9 -9.15 2.11 5.49
CA THR A 9 -10.48 1.58 5.21
C THR A 9 -11.02 2.25 3.94
N LEU A 10 -11.31 1.44 2.93
CA LEU A 10 -12.12 1.79 1.76
C LEU A 10 -13.50 1.17 1.94
N LYS A 11 -14.49 1.62 1.16
CA LYS A 11 -15.91 1.25 1.28
C LYS A 11 -16.18 -0.20 1.75
N HIS A 12 -15.63 -1.19 1.06
CA HIS A 12 -15.81 -2.62 1.38
C HIS A 12 -14.47 -3.36 1.49
N PHE A 13 -13.37 -2.65 1.72
CA PHE A 13 -12.04 -3.23 1.71
C PHE A 13 -11.14 -2.54 2.72
N GLN A 14 -10.46 -3.33 3.55
CA GLN A 14 -9.44 -2.82 4.45
C GLN A 14 -8.05 -3.14 3.88
N LEU A 15 -7.29 -2.09 3.57
CA LEU A 15 -5.89 -2.22 3.20
C LEU A 15 -5.04 -2.24 4.47
N ASN A 16 -4.30 -3.33 4.67
CA ASN A 16 -3.23 -3.43 5.66
C ASN A 16 -1.95 -3.85 4.94
N ALA A 17 -1.02 -2.91 4.75
CA ALA A 17 0.27 -3.17 4.14
C ALA A 17 1.39 -2.78 5.10
N ASN A 18 2.10 -3.77 5.61
CA ASN A 18 3.23 -3.59 6.52
C ASN A 18 4.42 -4.41 6.02
N PHE A 19 5.41 -3.73 5.43
CA PHE A 19 6.60 -4.39 4.90
C PHE A 19 7.78 -3.41 4.78
N ASN A 20 8.98 -3.97 4.68
CA ASN A 20 10.19 -3.22 4.37
C ASN A 20 10.64 -3.55 2.95
N ALA A 21 10.86 -2.52 2.13
CA ALA A 21 11.46 -2.66 0.81
C ALA A 21 12.95 -2.27 0.87
N PRO A 22 13.88 -3.21 0.56
CA PRO A 22 15.30 -2.89 0.48
C PRO A 22 15.61 -1.98 -0.72
N LYS A 23 16.87 -1.55 -0.86
CA LYS A 23 17.30 -0.85 -2.10
C LYS A 23 17.15 -1.82 -3.29
N GLY A 24 16.68 -1.31 -4.43
CA GLY A 24 16.47 -2.10 -5.64
C GLY A 24 15.02 -2.04 -6.12
N ILE A 25 14.63 -3.00 -6.95
CA ILE A 25 13.29 -3.09 -7.54
C ILE A 25 12.44 -4.00 -6.66
N THR A 26 11.27 -3.51 -6.23
CA THR A 26 10.27 -4.29 -5.49
C THR A 26 8.99 -4.35 -6.30
N GLY A 27 8.50 -5.54 -6.58
CA GLY A 27 7.20 -5.76 -7.24
C GLY A 27 6.09 -6.03 -6.23
N ILE A 28 4.91 -5.46 -6.45
CA ILE A 28 3.69 -5.79 -5.69
C ILE A 28 2.78 -6.61 -6.59
N ILE A 29 2.55 -7.88 -6.24
CA ILE A 29 1.75 -8.84 -7.03
C ILE A 29 0.53 -9.32 -6.23
N GLY A 30 -0.52 -9.73 -6.95
CA GLY A 30 -1.75 -10.27 -6.34
C GLY A 30 -3.00 -10.13 -7.21
N PRO A 31 -4.11 -10.78 -6.85
CA PRO A 31 -5.38 -10.77 -7.60
C PRO A 31 -5.97 -9.37 -7.82
N SER A 32 -6.92 -9.23 -8.75
CA SER A 32 -7.66 -7.98 -8.91
C SER A 32 -8.38 -7.61 -7.60
N GLY A 33 -8.40 -6.32 -7.26
CA GLY A 33 -9.01 -5.83 -6.01
C GLY A 33 -8.17 -5.97 -4.74
N SER A 34 -6.98 -6.59 -4.78
CA SER A 34 -6.14 -6.82 -3.57
C SER A 34 -5.45 -5.58 -2.99
N GLY A 35 -5.74 -4.38 -3.51
CA GLY A 35 -5.18 -3.12 -3.01
C GLY A 35 -3.84 -2.67 -3.61
N LYS A 36 -3.28 -3.35 -4.62
CA LYS A 36 -1.98 -3.00 -5.25
C LYS A 36 -1.88 -1.53 -5.67
N SER A 37 -2.84 -1.05 -6.47
CA SER A 37 -2.86 0.33 -6.95
C SER A 37 -3.00 1.32 -5.81
N VAL A 38 -3.77 0.99 -4.77
CA VAL A 38 -3.97 1.86 -3.59
C VAL A 38 -2.68 1.94 -2.78
N THR A 39 -1.97 0.83 -2.60
CA THR A 39 -0.64 0.81 -1.97
C THR A 39 0.32 1.72 -2.73
N LEU A 40 0.42 1.58 -4.05
CA LEU A 40 1.29 2.43 -4.88
C LEU A 40 0.90 3.90 -4.83
N GLN A 41 -0.39 4.23 -4.86
CA GLN A 41 -0.87 5.60 -4.72
C GLN A 41 -0.53 6.22 -3.36
N CYS A 42 -0.60 5.44 -2.28
CA CYS A 42 -0.15 5.89 -0.96
C CYS A 42 1.36 6.14 -0.92
N LEU A 43 2.15 5.24 -1.52
CA LEU A 43 3.61 5.41 -1.61
C LEU A 43 4.02 6.62 -2.47
N ALA A 44 3.24 6.93 -3.50
CA ALA A 44 3.45 8.09 -4.37
C ALA A 44 2.94 9.42 -3.76
N GLY A 45 2.33 9.39 -2.58
CA GLY A 45 1.75 10.59 -1.94
C GLY A 45 0.44 11.07 -2.57
N LEU A 46 -0.17 10.29 -3.47
CA LEU A 46 -1.46 10.59 -4.10
C LEU A 46 -2.64 10.29 -3.19
N GLN A 47 -2.44 9.45 -2.17
CA GLN A 47 -3.41 9.17 -1.13
C GLN A 47 -2.77 9.15 0.25
N THR A 48 -3.49 9.59 1.28
CA THR A 48 -3.02 9.50 2.65
C THR A 48 -3.07 8.04 3.13
N PRO A 49 -1.94 7.48 3.62
CA PRO A 49 -1.82 6.06 4.00
C PRO A 49 -2.55 5.68 5.29
N ARG A 50 -2.98 6.69 6.05
CA ARG A 50 -3.78 6.54 7.26
C ARG A 50 -5.06 7.33 7.09
N GLN A 51 -6.20 6.64 7.15
CA GLN A 51 -7.51 7.27 7.19
C GLN A 51 -8.33 6.52 8.23
N TRP A 52 -8.82 7.25 9.23
CA TRP A 52 -9.74 6.76 10.24
C TRP A 52 -11.16 6.75 9.67
#